data_AF-A0A9E3XA95-F1
#
_entry.id   AF-A0A9E3XA95-F1
#
_cell.length_a   1.000
_cell.length_b   1.000
_cell.length_c   1.000
_cell.angle_alpha   90.00
_cell.angle_beta   90.00
_cell.angle_gamma   90.00
#
_symmetry.space_group_name_H-M   'P 1'
#
loop_
_entity.id
_entity.type
_entity.pdbx_description
1 polymer ?
#
loop_
_entity_poly.entity_id
_entity_poly.type
_entity_poly.pdbx_seq_one_letter_code
_entity_poly.pdbx_strand_id
1 'polypeptide(L)'
;MKILLFLLLPALLFAQDLRVATGTYTGNGASQSITGVGFTPKLIWVKGNTAQYGTWRATAHTTAQSSSMANVAVYTTAITSIDADGFSVGSSAVANGNTLTYYWVAFGGDYVESGKVAGTGAEQVVATSFTPDFVLAQAMGIGAAADRHTYWRGSQQSSNNSDPLVTAQQGNNGINAIGTNQFTAGVLTSQASDSFYWCAIDADLTNALEMGSYTGNGGDNRDISMTASWTPEFLLVDNAALAATDVWRTTDVAGDEGLRCDNAANLANSIQSVGAGTFQVGSNVTVNQNLATIYYVAFRNYVTPTASNTKPGYQGYDRWQRFKTY
;
A
#
# COMPACT_ATOMS: atom_id res chain seq x y z
N MET A 1 -35.57 11.34 47.61
CA MET A 1 -35.21 12.11 46.41
C MET A 1 -33.70 12.17 46.29
N LYS A 2 -33.12 11.38 45.39
CA LYS A 2 -31.75 11.52 44.84
C LYS A 2 -31.80 10.85 43.48
N ILE A 3 -32.11 11.65 42.45
CA ILE A 3 -32.00 11.21 41.05
C ILE A 3 -30.51 11.24 40.72
N LEU A 4 -29.94 10.08 40.44
CA LEU A 4 -28.59 9.96 39.90
C LEU A 4 -28.69 10.23 38.40
N LEU A 5 -28.31 11.42 37.96
CA LEU A 5 -28.21 11.76 36.56
C LEU A 5 -26.90 11.17 36.03
N PHE A 6 -26.97 10.05 35.31
CA PHE A 6 -25.85 9.54 34.52
C PHE A 6 -25.61 10.51 33.38
N LEU A 7 -24.59 11.35 33.49
CA LEU A 7 -24.01 12.04 32.33
C LEU A 7 -23.39 10.96 31.44
N LEU A 8 -24.07 10.60 30.34
CA LEU A 8 -23.38 10.02 29.19
C LEU A 8 -22.46 11.11 28.66
N LEU A 9 -21.17 11.02 28.97
CA LEU A 9 -20.16 11.71 28.17
C LEU A 9 -20.31 11.16 26.74
N PRO A 10 -20.58 11.99 25.71
CA PRO A 10 -20.50 11.51 24.34
C PRO A 10 -19.07 10.99 24.16
N ALA A 11 -18.92 9.77 23.68
CA ALA A 11 -17.62 9.28 23.21
C ALA A 11 -17.09 10.36 22.27
N LEU A 12 -15.93 10.93 22.62
CA LEU A 12 -15.26 11.89 21.75
C LEU A 12 -14.90 11.10 20.49
N LEU A 13 -15.73 11.23 19.45
CA LEU A 13 -15.48 10.63 18.16
C LEU A 13 -14.34 11.45 17.54
N PHE A 14 -13.09 11.09 17.86
CA PHE A 14 -11.96 11.60 17.09
C PHE A 14 -12.17 11.16 15.63
N ALA A 15 -12.04 12.09 14.69
CA ALA A 15 -12.16 11.75 13.28
C ALA A 15 -11.03 10.79 12.92
N GLN A 16 -11.37 9.52 12.71
CA GLN A 16 -10.44 8.53 12.19
C GLN A 16 -10.34 8.67 10.68
N ASP A 17 -9.13 8.61 10.15
CA ASP A 17 -8.84 8.79 8.74
C ASP A 17 -7.91 7.68 8.20
N LEU A 18 -8.10 7.35 6.91
CA LEU A 18 -7.12 6.65 6.11
C LEU A 18 -6.60 7.66 5.10
N ARG A 19 -5.39 8.14 5.36
CA ARG A 19 -4.77 9.16 4.51
C ARG A 19 -3.95 8.49 3.43
N VAL A 20 -4.23 8.84 2.19
CA VAL A 20 -3.44 8.45 1.02
C VAL A 20 -3.04 9.72 0.31
N ALA A 21 -1.80 9.77 -0.17
CA ALA A 21 -1.31 10.83 -1.04
C ALA A 21 -0.28 10.24 -1.98
N THR A 22 -0.15 10.84 -3.16
CA THR A 22 0.79 10.43 -4.18
C THR A 22 1.50 11.66 -4.74
N GLY A 23 2.62 11.42 -5.42
CA GLY A 23 3.30 12.49 -6.12
C GLY A 23 4.55 12.02 -6.83
N THR A 24 5.29 13.00 -7.33
CA THR A 24 6.59 12.80 -7.96
C THR A 24 7.63 13.77 -7.42
N TYR A 25 8.90 13.42 -7.60
CA TYR A 25 10.02 14.35 -7.43
C TYR A 25 11.17 13.98 -8.36
N THR A 26 12.05 14.94 -8.61
CA THR A 26 13.28 14.73 -9.36
C THR A 26 14.42 14.43 -8.38
N GLY A 27 15.09 13.31 -8.59
CA GLY A 27 16.25 12.95 -7.81
C GLY A 27 17.44 13.88 -8.08
N ASN A 28 18.25 14.15 -7.06
CA ASN A 28 19.39 15.06 -7.12
C ASN A 28 20.71 14.39 -6.67
N GLY A 29 20.69 13.10 -6.32
CA GLY A 29 21.88 12.36 -5.88
C GLY A 29 22.40 12.71 -4.47
N ALA A 30 21.74 13.62 -3.75
CA ALA A 30 22.13 14.12 -2.43
C ALA A 30 20.93 14.14 -1.48
N SER A 31 21.13 14.27 -0.17
CA SER A 31 19.98 14.30 0.76
C SER A 31 18.97 15.40 0.39
N GLN A 32 17.68 15.04 0.33
CA GLN A 32 16.59 15.99 0.12
C GLN A 32 15.33 15.58 0.87
N SER A 33 14.53 16.56 1.26
CA SER A 33 13.23 16.37 1.88
C SER A 33 12.13 16.53 0.85
N ILE A 34 11.21 15.58 0.84
CA ILE A 34 10.01 15.57 0.02
C ILE A 34 8.86 15.99 0.93
N THR A 35 8.41 17.24 0.78
CA THR A 35 7.37 17.87 1.61
C THR A 35 6.06 18.01 0.84
N GLY A 36 4.98 18.45 1.50
CA GLY A 36 3.68 18.69 0.88
C GLY A 36 2.80 17.44 0.79
N VAL A 37 3.07 16.42 1.61
CA VAL A 37 2.23 15.21 1.69
C VAL A 37 0.89 15.51 2.37
N GLY A 38 0.83 16.50 3.27
CA GLY A 38 -0.38 16.98 3.93
C GLY A 38 -0.76 16.21 5.20
N PHE A 39 0.09 15.29 5.65
CA PHE A 39 0.00 14.54 6.90
C PHE A 39 1.35 13.87 7.21
N THR A 40 1.57 13.47 8.46
CA THR A 40 2.71 12.61 8.84
C THR A 40 2.48 11.19 8.30
N PRO A 41 3.30 10.70 7.36
CA PRO A 41 3.13 9.34 6.83
C PRO A 41 3.39 8.29 7.90
N LYS A 42 2.83 7.10 7.70
CA LYS A 42 3.14 5.88 8.43
C LYS A 42 3.71 4.78 7.55
N LEU A 43 3.49 4.88 6.24
CA LEU A 43 4.11 4.08 5.18
C LEU A 43 4.40 4.97 3.98
N ILE A 44 5.62 4.89 3.46
CA ILE A 44 6.06 5.51 2.20
C ILE A 44 6.55 4.42 1.28
N TRP A 45 6.16 4.47 0.02
CA TRP A 45 6.67 3.65 -1.07
C TRP A 45 7.26 4.59 -2.14
N VAL A 46 8.46 4.28 -2.64
CA VAL A 46 9.13 5.01 -3.73
C VAL A 46 9.60 4.05 -4.83
N LYS A 47 9.35 4.41 -6.09
CA LYS A 47 9.95 3.77 -7.28
C LYS A 47 10.38 4.83 -8.29
N GLY A 48 11.60 4.70 -8.81
CA GLY A 48 12.07 5.49 -9.94
C GLY A 48 11.77 4.83 -11.28
N ASN A 49 11.59 5.63 -12.33
CA ASN A 49 11.58 5.14 -13.72
C ASN A 49 13.00 4.76 -14.17
N THR A 50 13.53 3.69 -13.58
CA THR A 50 14.93 3.27 -13.68
C THR A 50 15.04 1.76 -13.45
N ALA A 51 16.16 1.16 -13.85
CA ALA A 51 16.47 -0.25 -13.57
C ALA A 51 16.93 -0.48 -12.11
N GLN A 52 16.10 -0.07 -11.15
CA GLN A 52 16.30 -0.26 -9.71
C GLN A 52 14.98 -0.76 -9.12
N TYR A 53 15.06 -1.63 -8.10
CA TYR A 53 13.90 -1.99 -7.28
C TYR A 53 13.31 -0.75 -6.62
N GLY A 54 12.05 -0.82 -6.23
CA GLY A 54 11.50 0.20 -5.33
C GLY A 54 11.89 -0.05 -3.87
N THR A 55 11.67 0.97 -3.06
CA THR A 55 11.87 0.90 -1.60
C THR A 55 10.64 1.39 -0.87
N TRP A 56 10.44 0.89 0.33
CA TRP A 56 9.40 1.42 1.23
C TRP A 56 9.95 1.60 2.64
N ARG A 57 9.32 2.48 3.39
CA ARG A 57 9.63 2.74 4.79
C ARG A 57 8.35 2.92 5.57
N ALA A 58 8.27 2.27 6.72
CA ALA A 58 7.21 2.51 7.70
C ALA A 58 7.75 3.13 9.00
N THR A 59 6.89 3.69 9.84
CA THR A 59 7.27 4.34 11.11
C THR A 59 8.09 3.44 12.02
N ALA A 60 7.84 2.13 12.00
CA ALA A 60 8.60 1.16 12.77
C ALA A 60 10.08 1.03 12.37
N HIS A 61 10.48 1.48 11.17
CA HIS A 61 11.87 1.46 10.76
C HIS A 61 12.72 2.40 11.62
N THR A 62 13.81 1.87 12.17
CA THR A 62 14.73 2.64 13.00
C THR A 62 15.85 3.25 12.16
N THR A 63 16.42 4.38 12.61
CA THR A 63 17.56 5.05 11.94
C THR A 63 17.24 5.42 10.48
N ALA A 64 18.22 5.41 9.58
CA ALA A 64 18.05 5.73 8.16
C ALA A 64 17.64 4.52 7.28
N GLN A 65 17.01 3.49 7.87
CA GLN A 65 16.68 2.25 7.16
C GLN A 65 15.40 2.31 6.32
N SER A 66 15.43 1.75 5.13
CA SER A 66 14.25 1.42 4.34
C SER A 66 14.36 0.03 3.72
N SER A 67 13.20 -0.58 3.52
CA SER A 67 13.00 -1.92 3.01
C SER A 67 13.00 -1.95 1.48
N SER A 68 13.40 -3.06 0.87
CA SER A 68 13.41 -3.24 -0.60
C SER A 68 12.17 -4.02 -1.03
N MET A 69 11.59 -3.72 -2.19
CA MET A 69 10.49 -4.56 -2.70
C MET A 69 10.95 -6.01 -2.99
N ALA A 70 12.25 -6.19 -3.22
CA ALA A 70 12.87 -7.48 -3.47
C ALA A 70 13.62 -8.01 -2.24
N ASN A 71 14.16 -9.23 -2.40
CA ASN A 71 15.02 -9.93 -1.44
C ASN A 71 16.43 -9.34 -1.35
N VAL A 72 16.54 -8.03 -1.16
CA VAL A 72 17.80 -7.30 -1.03
C VAL A 72 17.95 -6.79 0.39
N ALA A 73 19.20 -6.66 0.84
CA ALA A 73 19.51 -6.04 2.13
C ALA A 73 18.89 -4.64 2.22
N VAL A 74 18.53 -4.23 3.45
CA VAL A 74 17.95 -2.90 3.67
C VAL A 74 18.87 -1.78 3.22
N TYR A 75 18.23 -0.73 2.71
CA TYR A 75 18.91 0.48 2.32
C TYR A 75 19.08 1.39 3.52
N THR A 76 20.22 2.06 3.63
CA THR A 76 20.50 3.04 4.70
C THR A 76 20.52 4.48 4.18
N THR A 77 20.38 4.65 2.87
CA THR A 77 20.45 5.95 2.18
C THR A 77 19.36 6.12 1.12
N ALA A 78 18.33 5.26 1.11
CA ALA A 78 17.18 5.42 0.23
C ALA A 78 16.12 6.31 0.89
N ILE A 79 15.15 5.78 1.66
CA ILE A 79 14.26 6.61 2.48
C ILE A 79 14.82 6.70 3.91
N THR A 80 15.26 7.88 4.31
CA THR A 80 16.06 8.08 5.54
C THR A 80 15.23 8.51 6.74
N SER A 81 14.08 9.18 6.53
CA SER A 81 13.15 9.53 7.60
C SER A 81 11.72 9.67 7.10
N ILE A 82 10.79 9.52 8.04
CA ILE A 82 9.40 9.98 7.92
C ILE A 82 9.34 11.30 8.70
N ASP A 83 8.81 12.33 8.05
CA ASP A 83 8.77 13.70 8.56
C ASP A 83 7.31 14.15 8.75
N ALA A 84 7.08 15.27 9.43
CA ALA A 84 5.74 15.73 9.80
C ALA A 84 4.82 16.04 8.61
N ASP A 85 5.39 16.36 7.45
CA ASP A 85 4.66 16.68 6.21
C ASP A 85 5.27 15.95 4.99
N GLY A 86 5.85 14.77 5.23
CA GLY A 86 6.41 13.95 4.17
C GLY A 86 7.54 13.05 4.63
N PHE A 87 8.64 13.04 3.88
CA PHE A 87 9.75 12.12 4.13
C PHE A 87 11.05 12.68 3.55
N SER A 88 12.18 12.17 4.03
CA SER A 88 13.48 12.51 3.47
C SER A 88 14.12 11.30 2.80
N VAL A 89 14.87 11.58 1.74
CA VAL A 89 15.68 10.60 1.00
C VAL A 89 17.16 10.93 1.09
N GLY A 90 17.99 9.90 1.06
CA GLY A 90 19.46 10.02 1.03
C GLY A 90 20.00 10.02 -0.41
N SER A 91 21.26 9.62 -0.59
CA SER A 91 21.93 9.61 -1.90
C SER A 91 21.75 8.33 -2.72
N SER A 92 20.93 7.36 -2.26
CA SER A 92 20.78 6.08 -2.96
C SER A 92 20.05 6.26 -4.30
N ALA A 93 20.59 5.69 -5.37
CA ALA A 93 19.93 5.66 -6.68
C ALA A 93 18.60 4.87 -6.68
N VAL A 94 18.31 4.08 -5.64
CA VAL A 94 17.02 3.40 -5.46
C VAL A 94 15.87 4.40 -5.27
N ALA A 95 16.14 5.54 -4.64
CA ALA A 95 15.13 6.56 -4.33
C ALA A 95 15.52 7.97 -4.81
N ASN A 96 16.76 8.23 -5.20
CA ASN A 96 17.23 9.60 -5.39
C ASN A 96 18.43 9.73 -6.35
N GLY A 97 18.43 9.00 -7.46
CA GLY A 97 19.39 9.15 -8.53
C GLY A 97 19.25 10.50 -9.25
N ASN A 98 20.37 11.15 -9.54
CA ASN A 98 20.39 12.50 -10.12
C ASN A 98 19.62 12.55 -11.45
N THR A 99 18.76 13.56 -11.64
CA THR A 99 17.91 13.81 -12.82
C THR A 99 16.81 12.78 -13.10
N LEU A 100 16.67 11.73 -12.29
CA LEU A 100 15.67 10.69 -12.49
C LEU A 100 14.34 11.07 -11.82
N THR A 101 13.23 10.72 -12.44
CA THR A 101 11.90 10.93 -11.85
C THR A 101 11.55 9.75 -10.94
N TYR A 102 11.13 10.09 -9.72
CA TYR A 102 10.62 9.16 -8.72
C TYR A 102 9.15 9.41 -8.47
N TYR A 103 8.42 8.32 -8.27
CA TYR A 103 7.00 8.29 -7.95
C TYR A 103 6.86 7.74 -6.55
N TRP A 104 5.91 8.28 -5.79
CA TRP A 104 5.66 7.84 -4.43
C TRP A 104 4.18 7.74 -4.10
N VAL A 105 3.88 6.86 -3.15
CA VAL A 105 2.61 6.83 -2.42
C VAL A 105 2.92 6.84 -0.92
N ALA A 106 2.12 7.60 -0.19
CA ALA A 106 2.18 7.74 1.26
C ALA A 106 0.84 7.32 1.86
N PHE A 107 0.89 6.51 2.92
CA PHE A 107 -0.26 6.16 3.75
C PHE A 107 -0.07 6.69 5.16
N GLY A 108 -1.13 7.18 5.80
CA GLY A 108 -1.11 7.68 7.17
C GLY A 108 -2.51 7.72 7.76
N GLY A 109 -2.65 8.44 8.88
CA GLY A 109 -3.91 8.48 9.63
C GLY A 109 -4.07 7.32 10.60
N ASP A 110 -5.22 7.25 11.25
CA ASP A 110 -5.50 6.31 12.33
C ASP A 110 -5.59 4.86 11.88
N TYR A 111 -6.02 4.62 10.64
CA TYR A 111 -6.18 3.27 10.09
C TYR A 111 -4.92 2.68 9.44
N VAL A 112 -3.76 3.22 9.79
CA VAL A 112 -2.46 2.69 9.36
C VAL A 112 -1.62 2.40 10.60
N GLU A 113 -1.13 1.18 10.71
CA GLU A 113 -0.31 0.71 11.81
C GLU A 113 0.95 0.02 11.26
N SER A 114 2.08 0.17 11.92
CA SER A 114 3.32 -0.51 11.52
C SER A 114 4.07 -1.02 12.72
N GLY A 115 4.84 -2.10 12.53
CA GLY A 115 5.63 -2.68 13.61
C GLY A 115 6.88 -3.39 13.13
N LYS A 116 7.66 -3.84 14.12
CA LYS A 116 8.85 -4.66 13.96
C LYS A 116 8.74 -5.85 14.90
N VAL A 117 8.95 -7.05 14.38
CA VAL A 117 8.88 -8.30 15.15
C VAL A 117 10.16 -9.08 14.93
N ALA A 118 10.67 -9.75 15.97
CA ALA A 118 11.76 -10.71 15.81
C ALA A 118 11.20 -12.03 15.26
N GLY A 119 11.70 -12.45 14.09
CA GLY A 119 11.31 -13.69 13.46
C GLY A 119 11.84 -14.91 14.20
N THR A 120 11.06 -15.99 14.17
CA THR A 120 11.32 -17.21 14.95
C THR A 120 11.70 -18.42 14.09
N GLY A 121 11.66 -18.29 12.77
CA GLY A 121 11.75 -19.41 11.83
C GLY A 121 10.44 -20.21 11.72
N ALA A 122 9.36 -19.70 12.32
CA ALA A 122 8.04 -20.32 12.36
C ALA A 122 6.95 -19.25 12.15
N GLU A 123 5.73 -19.70 11.83
CA GLU A 123 4.59 -18.80 11.69
C GLU A 123 4.34 -18.02 12.99
N GLN A 124 4.01 -16.73 12.86
CA GLN A 124 3.76 -15.86 13.99
C GLN A 124 2.46 -15.08 13.80
N VAL A 125 1.58 -15.16 14.78
CA VAL A 125 0.44 -14.24 14.88
C VAL A 125 0.94 -12.90 15.39
N VAL A 126 0.66 -11.84 14.64
CA VAL A 126 1.00 -10.46 14.96
C VAL A 126 -0.27 -9.70 15.22
N ALA A 127 -0.41 -9.15 16.42
CA ALA A 127 -1.57 -8.35 16.81
C ALA A 127 -1.52 -6.97 16.15
N THR A 128 -2.70 -6.46 15.79
CA THR A 128 -2.95 -5.11 15.29
C THR A 128 -4.10 -4.48 16.07
N SER A 129 -4.14 -3.15 16.10
CA SER A 129 -5.18 -2.36 16.77
C SER A 129 -6.56 -2.43 16.09
N PHE A 130 -6.61 -2.92 14.85
CA PHE A 130 -7.80 -3.14 14.03
C PHE A 130 -7.68 -4.43 13.22
N THR A 131 -8.77 -4.94 12.64
CA THR A 131 -8.72 -6.02 11.63
C THR A 131 -8.20 -5.43 10.32
N PRO A 132 -7.03 -5.88 9.81
CA PRO A 132 -6.49 -5.31 8.58
C PRO A 132 -7.30 -5.72 7.34
N ASP A 133 -7.35 -4.85 6.33
CA ASP A 133 -7.74 -5.21 4.96
C ASP A 133 -6.57 -5.37 4.02
N PHE A 134 -5.43 -4.78 4.38
CA PHE A 134 -4.21 -4.90 3.63
C PHE A 134 -3.03 -4.95 4.59
N VAL A 135 -2.10 -5.87 4.34
CA VAL A 135 -0.86 -6.03 5.11
C VAL A 135 0.31 -6.11 4.14
N LEU A 136 1.36 -5.36 4.45
CA LEU A 136 2.68 -5.43 3.82
C LEU A 136 3.69 -5.92 4.86
N ALA A 137 4.55 -6.88 4.52
CA ALA A 137 5.60 -7.33 5.43
C ALA A 137 6.88 -7.77 4.72
N GLN A 138 8.04 -7.56 5.36
CA GLN A 138 9.33 -8.01 4.86
C GLN A 138 10.31 -8.39 5.98
N ALA A 139 10.99 -9.53 5.80
CA ALA A 139 12.10 -9.97 6.65
C ALA A 139 13.39 -9.15 6.45
N MET A 140 14.02 -8.76 7.55
CA MET A 140 15.28 -8.01 7.68
C MET A 140 16.49 -8.91 7.81
N GLY A 141 17.45 -8.85 6.89
CA GLY A 141 18.69 -9.62 7.05
C GLY A 141 19.61 -9.55 5.84
N ILE A 142 20.91 -9.46 6.13
CA ILE A 142 21.99 -9.35 5.15
C ILE A 142 22.32 -10.77 4.70
N GLY A 143 21.65 -11.20 3.63
CA GLY A 143 21.86 -12.52 3.06
C GLY A 143 20.67 -12.88 2.20
N ALA A 144 20.89 -12.87 0.89
CA ALA A 144 19.93 -13.23 -0.15
C ALA A 144 19.53 -14.71 -0.06
N ALA A 145 18.80 -15.09 0.98
CA ALA A 145 17.93 -16.25 0.87
C ALA A 145 16.85 -15.88 -0.16
N ALA A 146 16.62 -16.76 -1.13
CA ALA A 146 15.87 -16.47 -2.36
C ALA A 146 14.45 -15.92 -2.12
N ASP A 147 13.88 -16.10 -0.94
CA ASP A 147 12.45 -15.87 -0.64
C ASP A 147 12.20 -14.74 0.39
N ARG A 148 12.98 -13.64 0.35
CA ARG A 148 12.87 -12.52 1.31
C ARG A 148 12.22 -11.26 0.72
N HIS A 149 11.19 -11.46 -0.10
CA HIS A 149 10.50 -10.37 -0.77
C HIS A 149 9.69 -9.52 0.22
N THR A 150 9.31 -8.32 -0.23
CA THR A 150 8.15 -7.68 0.38
C THR A 150 6.90 -8.44 -0.07
N TYR A 151 6.19 -9.01 0.88
CA TYR A 151 4.91 -9.68 0.66
C TYR A 151 3.78 -8.71 0.97
N TRP A 152 2.73 -8.77 0.17
CA TRP A 152 1.45 -8.17 0.54
C TRP A 152 0.36 -9.23 0.64
N ARG A 153 -0.65 -8.90 1.42
CA ARG A 153 -1.89 -9.66 1.50
C ARG A 153 -3.07 -8.74 1.72
N GLY A 154 -4.16 -8.96 1.01
CA GLY A 154 -5.45 -8.33 1.29
C GLY A 154 -6.49 -9.28 1.89
N SER A 155 -7.56 -8.74 2.48
CA SER A 155 -8.59 -9.49 3.21
C SER A 155 -9.40 -10.45 2.33
N GLN A 156 -9.46 -10.21 1.03
CA GLN A 156 -10.18 -11.05 0.05
C GLN A 156 -9.37 -12.26 -0.46
N GLN A 157 -8.08 -12.38 -0.14
CA GLN A 157 -7.26 -13.52 -0.55
C GLN A 157 -7.55 -14.75 0.34
N SER A 158 -7.85 -15.89 -0.28
CA SER A 158 -8.03 -17.18 0.40
C SER A 158 -6.73 -18.00 0.47
N SER A 159 -6.63 -18.94 1.41
CA SER A 159 -5.44 -19.81 1.63
C SER A 159 -4.19 -19.04 2.09
N ASN A 160 -3.02 -19.69 2.13
CA ASN A 160 -1.72 -19.12 2.46
C ASN A 160 -1.07 -18.29 1.32
N ASN A 161 -1.86 -17.84 0.33
CA ASN A 161 -1.38 -17.02 -0.77
C ASN A 161 -1.08 -15.60 -0.25
N SER A 162 0.19 -15.24 -0.20
CA SER A 162 0.63 -13.84 -0.18
C SER A 162 1.44 -13.60 -1.43
N ASP A 163 1.29 -12.43 -2.02
CA ASP A 163 1.91 -12.16 -3.31
C ASP A 163 3.20 -11.34 -3.07
N PRO A 164 4.36 -11.83 -3.52
CA PRO A 164 5.59 -11.05 -3.48
C PRO A 164 5.54 -9.96 -4.55
N LEU A 165 5.90 -8.72 -4.20
CA LEU A 165 5.81 -7.60 -5.15
C LEU A 165 6.61 -7.82 -6.46
N VAL A 166 7.74 -8.56 -6.44
CA VAL A 166 8.74 -8.51 -7.53
C VAL A 166 8.87 -9.75 -8.43
N THR A 167 8.59 -10.98 -7.97
CA THR A 167 8.71 -12.21 -8.78
C THR A 167 8.07 -13.41 -8.09
N ALA A 168 7.47 -14.34 -8.84
CA ALA A 168 6.94 -15.59 -8.31
C ALA A 168 8.00 -16.68 -8.04
N GLN A 169 8.15 -17.02 -6.78
CA GLN A 169 7.60 -18.30 -6.33
C GLN A 169 6.21 -17.94 -5.79
N GLN A 170 5.15 -18.74 -6.03
CA GLN A 170 3.89 -18.53 -5.29
C GLN A 170 4.28 -18.32 -3.84
N GLY A 171 4.04 -17.12 -3.31
CA GLY A 171 4.49 -16.65 -2.01
C GLY A 171 3.67 -17.33 -0.92
N ASN A 172 3.57 -18.65 -1.01
CA ASN A 172 3.03 -19.51 -0.01
C ASN A 172 3.88 -19.24 1.23
N ASN A 173 3.23 -18.79 2.30
CA ASN A 173 3.89 -18.60 3.57
C ASN A 173 4.73 -17.31 3.73
N GLY A 174 4.41 -16.23 3.00
CA GLY A 174 4.84 -14.86 3.35
C GLY A 174 3.93 -14.23 4.43
N ILE A 175 2.64 -14.11 4.13
CA ILE A 175 1.56 -13.71 5.04
C ILE A 175 0.41 -14.70 4.86
N ASN A 176 0.13 -15.51 5.88
CA ASN A 176 -0.79 -16.65 5.76
C ASN A 176 -2.25 -16.31 5.91
N ALA A 177 -2.56 -15.32 6.74
CA ALA A 177 -3.93 -15.00 7.07
C ALA A 177 -4.03 -13.57 7.59
N ILE A 178 -5.20 -12.98 7.36
CA ILE A 178 -5.70 -11.82 8.08
C ILE A 178 -6.82 -12.35 8.99
N GLY A 179 -6.82 -11.91 10.25
CA GLY A 179 -7.83 -12.27 11.23
C GLY A 179 -8.27 -11.06 12.04
N THR A 180 -9.24 -11.26 12.93
CA THR A 180 -9.73 -10.18 13.79
C THR A 180 -8.59 -9.58 14.60
N ASN A 181 -8.29 -8.30 14.38
CA ASN A 181 -7.22 -7.58 15.08
C ASN A 181 -5.83 -8.25 14.98
N GLN A 182 -5.56 -8.95 13.88
CA GLN A 182 -4.28 -9.61 13.68
C GLN A 182 -4.00 -9.95 12.21
N PHE A 183 -2.75 -10.31 11.94
CA PHE A 183 -2.37 -11.11 10.77
C PHE A 183 -1.41 -12.23 11.20
N THR A 184 -1.29 -13.26 10.38
CA THR A 184 -0.33 -14.35 10.57
C THR A 184 0.83 -14.16 9.60
N ALA A 185 1.98 -13.75 10.09
CA ALA A 185 3.22 -13.77 9.32
C ALA A 185 3.63 -15.24 9.08
N GLY A 186 3.89 -15.56 7.82
CA GLY A 186 4.36 -16.88 7.44
C GLY A 186 5.87 -17.05 7.64
N VAL A 187 6.37 -18.27 7.47
CA VAL A 187 7.79 -18.61 7.72
C VAL A 187 8.77 -17.85 6.82
N LEU A 188 8.35 -17.43 5.61
CA LEU A 188 9.21 -16.66 4.71
C LEU A 188 9.45 -15.23 5.24
N THR A 189 8.49 -14.68 5.99
CA THR A 189 8.60 -13.39 6.65
C THR A 189 9.22 -13.52 8.06
N SER A 190 8.80 -14.53 8.82
CA SER A 190 9.26 -14.80 10.19
C SER A 190 10.50 -15.70 10.20
N GLN A 191 11.59 -15.24 9.58
CA GLN A 191 12.84 -16.01 9.52
C GLN A 191 13.60 -15.96 10.86
N ALA A 192 14.21 -17.08 11.26
CA ALA A 192 14.97 -17.14 12.51
C ALA A 192 16.20 -16.23 12.45
N SER A 193 16.50 -15.55 13.57
CA SER A 193 17.62 -14.60 13.73
C SER A 193 17.47 -13.26 12.98
N ASP A 194 16.40 -13.11 12.21
CA ASP A 194 16.06 -11.89 11.49
C ASP A 194 14.88 -11.20 12.19
N SER A 195 14.75 -9.88 12.04
CA SER A 195 13.48 -9.20 12.35
C SER A 195 12.63 -9.13 11.09
N PHE A 196 11.37 -8.74 11.16
CA PHE A 196 10.62 -8.27 10.00
C PHE A 196 9.89 -6.97 10.34
N TYR A 197 9.76 -6.12 9.33
CA TYR A 197 8.90 -4.93 9.40
C TYR A 197 7.58 -5.23 8.72
N TRP A 198 6.52 -4.61 9.22
CA TRP A 198 5.19 -4.73 8.64
C TRP A 198 4.43 -3.41 8.71
N CYS A 199 3.46 -3.28 7.82
CA CYS A 199 2.44 -2.23 7.84
C CYS A 199 1.08 -2.89 7.59
N ALA A 200 0.09 -2.57 8.42
CA ALA A 200 -1.30 -2.99 8.28
C ALA A 200 -2.18 -1.76 8.04
N ILE A 201 -3.22 -1.92 7.23
CA ILE A 201 -4.17 -0.87 6.87
C ILE A 201 -5.59 -1.43 7.04
N ASP A 202 -6.45 -0.72 7.76
CA ASP A 202 -7.90 -0.93 7.82
C ASP A 202 -8.58 0.03 6.84
N ALA A 203 -9.40 -0.50 5.96
CA ALA A 203 -10.10 0.32 4.97
C ALA A 203 -11.60 -0.01 4.86
N ASP A 204 -12.06 -1.07 5.52
CA ASP A 204 -13.44 -1.49 5.61
C ASP A 204 -14.31 -0.43 6.29
N LEU A 205 -13.81 0.25 7.33
CA LEU A 205 -14.56 1.31 8.02
C LEU A 205 -14.71 2.60 7.18
N THR A 206 -13.93 2.74 6.11
CA THR A 206 -13.79 3.98 5.35
C THR A 206 -14.28 3.88 3.90
N ASN A 207 -14.58 2.67 3.40
CA ASN A 207 -14.83 2.41 1.98
C ASN A 207 -13.74 3.06 1.12
N ALA A 208 -12.48 2.91 1.55
CA ALA A 208 -11.32 3.56 0.96
C ALA A 208 -10.38 2.59 0.25
N LEU A 209 -10.74 1.30 0.24
CA LEU A 209 -10.07 0.22 -0.46
C LEU A 209 -11.11 -0.58 -1.24
N GLU A 210 -10.75 -0.97 -2.46
CA GLU A 210 -11.45 -2.01 -3.20
C GLU A 210 -10.45 -3.05 -3.66
N MET A 211 -10.77 -4.32 -3.47
CA MET A 211 -10.08 -5.43 -4.12
C MET A 211 -11.03 -6.09 -5.10
N GLY A 212 -10.52 -6.46 -6.26
CA GLY A 212 -11.31 -7.17 -7.26
C GLY A 212 -10.44 -8.00 -8.18
N SER A 213 -11.10 -8.60 -9.17
CA SER A 213 -10.43 -9.33 -10.23
C SER A 213 -11.14 -9.16 -11.56
N TYR A 214 -10.43 -9.45 -12.64
CA TYR A 214 -10.96 -9.51 -13.99
C TYR A 214 -10.26 -10.60 -14.79
N THR A 215 -10.94 -11.13 -15.80
CA THR A 215 -10.31 -12.05 -16.75
C THR A 215 -9.61 -11.24 -17.83
N GLY A 216 -8.30 -11.41 -17.97
CA GLY A 216 -7.52 -10.78 -19.03
C GLY A 216 -7.91 -11.30 -20.42
N ASN A 217 -7.76 -10.47 -21.45
CA ASN A 217 -8.13 -10.80 -22.83
C ASN A 217 -7.05 -10.47 -23.86
N GLY A 218 -5.88 -9.99 -23.43
CA GLY A 218 -4.76 -9.58 -24.30
C GLY A 218 -5.03 -8.35 -25.17
N GLY A 219 -6.21 -7.73 -25.06
CA GLY A 219 -6.56 -6.51 -25.77
C GLY A 219 -5.83 -5.29 -25.22
N ASP A 220 -5.81 -4.22 -26.00
CA ASP A 220 -5.21 -2.94 -25.60
C ASP A 220 -6.31 -1.90 -25.32
N ASN A 221 -6.02 -0.87 -24.52
CA ASN A 221 -6.95 0.22 -24.19
C ASN A 221 -8.28 -0.29 -23.60
N ARG A 222 -8.19 -1.23 -22.67
CA ARG A 222 -9.35 -1.88 -22.06
C ARG A 222 -9.68 -1.28 -20.71
N ASP A 223 -10.88 -0.73 -20.59
CA ASP A 223 -11.40 -0.28 -19.31
C ASP A 223 -11.84 -1.47 -18.44
N ILE A 224 -11.46 -1.42 -17.18
CA ILE A 224 -11.83 -2.38 -16.13
C ILE A 224 -12.69 -1.63 -15.11
N SER A 225 -13.95 -2.01 -15.02
CA SER A 225 -14.89 -1.43 -14.06
C SER A 225 -14.59 -1.89 -12.64
N MET A 226 -14.67 -0.94 -11.72
CA MET A 226 -14.69 -1.16 -10.28
C MET A 226 -16.12 -1.07 -9.75
N THR A 227 -16.35 -1.61 -8.56
CA THR A 227 -17.62 -1.49 -7.83
C THR A 227 -17.74 -0.11 -7.18
N ALA A 228 -16.63 0.42 -6.69
CA ALA A 228 -16.51 1.77 -6.20
C ALA A 228 -16.73 2.79 -7.34
N SER A 229 -17.21 3.97 -6.98
CA SER A 229 -17.43 5.08 -7.91
C SER A 229 -16.35 6.17 -7.84
N TRP A 230 -15.36 6.01 -6.97
CA TRP A 230 -14.27 6.97 -6.77
C TRP A 230 -13.09 6.66 -7.69
N THR A 231 -12.21 7.65 -7.89
CA THR A 231 -10.95 7.48 -8.63
C THR A 231 -9.88 6.93 -7.68
N PRO A 232 -9.16 5.85 -8.05
CA PRO A 232 -8.01 5.39 -7.28
C PRO A 232 -6.90 6.45 -7.21
N GLU A 233 -6.37 6.70 -6.02
CA GLU A 233 -5.10 7.41 -5.85
C GLU A 233 -3.91 6.47 -6.03
N PHE A 234 -4.06 5.23 -5.57
CA PHE A 234 -3.10 4.16 -5.76
C PHE A 234 -3.83 2.92 -6.25
N LEU A 235 -3.34 2.33 -7.34
CA LEU A 235 -3.81 1.07 -7.90
C LEU A 235 -2.61 0.13 -8.01
N LEU A 236 -2.74 -1.08 -7.47
CA LEU A 236 -1.81 -2.20 -7.65
C LEU A 236 -2.53 -3.29 -8.43
N VAL A 237 -1.91 -3.83 -9.47
CA VAL A 237 -2.39 -4.94 -10.28
C VAL A 237 -1.40 -6.07 -10.17
N ASP A 238 -1.92 -7.25 -9.85
CA ASP A 238 -1.19 -8.50 -9.77
C ASP A 238 -1.76 -9.51 -10.77
N ASN A 239 -0.86 -10.17 -11.50
CA ASN A 239 -1.19 -11.33 -12.31
C ASN A 239 -0.58 -12.58 -11.67
N ALA A 240 -1.26 -13.12 -10.67
CA ALA A 240 -0.91 -14.37 -10.01
C ALA A 240 -0.78 -15.60 -10.95
N ALA A 241 -1.33 -15.55 -12.18
CA ALA A 241 -1.20 -16.62 -13.15
C ALA A 241 0.17 -16.61 -13.88
N LEU A 242 0.94 -15.55 -13.74
CA LEU A 242 2.27 -15.39 -14.32
C LEU A 242 3.29 -15.21 -13.20
N ALA A 243 4.50 -15.74 -13.41
CA ALA A 243 5.64 -15.42 -12.56
C ALA A 243 6.17 -14.00 -12.82
N ALA A 244 5.29 -13.00 -12.76
CA ALA A 244 5.57 -11.59 -13.05
C ALA A 244 5.79 -10.77 -11.78
N THR A 245 6.08 -9.49 -11.97
CA THR A 245 6.07 -8.47 -10.92
C THR A 245 4.70 -7.81 -10.88
N ASP A 246 4.32 -7.31 -9.72
CA ASP A 246 3.17 -6.42 -9.62
C ASP A 246 3.46 -5.10 -10.31
N VAL A 247 2.40 -4.50 -10.84
CA VAL A 247 2.45 -3.19 -11.49
C VAL A 247 1.51 -2.27 -10.76
N TRP A 248 1.98 -1.08 -10.39
CA TRP A 248 1.16 -0.09 -9.73
C TRP A 248 1.11 1.21 -10.51
N ARG A 249 0.12 2.04 -10.20
CA ARG A 249 -0.05 3.35 -10.81
C ARG A 249 -0.70 4.32 -9.84
N THR A 250 -0.33 5.59 -9.96
CA THR A 250 -1.01 6.71 -9.31
C THR A 250 -1.54 7.69 -10.36
N THR A 251 -2.31 8.67 -9.92
CA THR A 251 -2.77 9.78 -10.77
C THR A 251 -1.64 10.64 -11.33
N ASP A 252 -0.44 10.58 -10.74
CA ASP A 252 0.74 11.35 -11.17
C ASP A 252 1.58 10.67 -12.25
N VAL A 253 1.29 9.41 -12.57
CA VAL A 253 1.90 8.72 -13.70
C VAL A 253 1.21 9.20 -14.98
N ALA A 254 1.98 9.69 -15.94
CA ALA A 254 1.50 10.14 -17.24
C ALA A 254 1.73 9.08 -18.32
N GLY A 255 0.93 9.13 -19.38
CA GLY A 255 1.09 8.24 -20.54
C GLY A 255 0.69 6.79 -20.27
N ASP A 256 1.05 5.92 -21.22
CA ASP A 256 0.67 4.52 -21.25
C ASP A 256 1.73 3.63 -20.58
N GLU A 257 1.89 3.78 -19.27
CA GLU A 257 2.86 3.02 -18.49
C GLU A 257 2.46 2.81 -17.03
N GLY A 258 2.88 1.68 -16.48
CA GLY A 258 2.72 1.35 -15.05
C GLY A 258 4.09 1.22 -14.39
N LEU A 259 4.13 1.46 -13.09
CA LEU A 259 5.34 1.36 -12.27
C LEU A 259 5.54 -0.10 -11.88
N ARG A 260 6.66 -0.70 -12.27
CA ARG A 260 7.01 -2.07 -11.86
C ARG A 260 7.47 -2.08 -10.42
N CYS A 261 7.27 -3.18 -9.70
CA CYS A 261 7.87 -3.35 -8.38
C CYS A 261 9.28 -3.96 -8.46
N ASP A 262 9.61 -4.66 -9.56
CA ASP A 262 10.93 -5.26 -9.81
C ASP A 262 12.02 -4.24 -10.21
N ASN A 263 13.18 -4.74 -10.65
CA ASN A 263 14.34 -3.92 -11.00
C ASN A 263 14.32 -3.39 -12.45
N ALA A 264 13.16 -3.30 -13.09
CA ALA A 264 13.04 -2.69 -14.41
C ALA A 264 12.41 -1.29 -14.34
N ALA A 265 12.59 -0.54 -15.42
CA ALA A 265 11.95 0.75 -15.64
C ALA A 265 10.43 0.61 -15.79
N ASN A 266 9.72 1.72 -16.00
CA ASN A 266 8.26 1.70 -16.17
C ASN A 266 7.84 0.74 -17.30
N LEU A 267 6.74 0.05 -17.08
CA LEU A 267 6.21 -0.94 -18.00
C LEU A 267 5.22 -0.29 -18.97
N ALA A 268 5.64 -0.08 -20.21
CA ALA A 268 4.76 0.41 -21.26
C ALA A 268 3.58 -0.55 -21.54
N ASN A 269 2.45 0.00 -22.00
CA ASN A 269 1.22 -0.73 -22.34
C ASN A 269 0.67 -1.58 -21.18
N SER A 270 0.87 -1.13 -19.93
CA SER A 270 0.37 -1.82 -18.73
C SER A 270 -0.85 -1.10 -18.15
N ILE A 271 -0.76 -0.46 -16.99
CA ILE A 271 -1.86 0.36 -16.50
C ILE A 271 -1.77 1.72 -17.21
N GLN A 272 -2.79 2.11 -17.96
CA GLN A 272 -2.73 3.27 -18.87
C GLN A 272 -3.37 4.52 -18.27
N SER A 273 -4.41 4.34 -17.45
CA SER A 273 -5.06 5.43 -16.72
C SER A 273 -5.88 4.91 -15.54
N VAL A 274 -6.18 5.79 -14.59
CA VAL A 274 -7.15 5.57 -13.52
C VAL A 274 -8.23 6.64 -13.60
N GLY A 275 -9.48 6.27 -13.35
CA GLY A 275 -10.64 7.14 -13.46
C GLY A 275 -11.70 6.80 -12.41
N ALA A 276 -12.78 7.58 -12.38
CA ALA A 276 -13.86 7.35 -11.42
C ALA A 276 -14.52 5.99 -11.67
N GLY A 277 -14.35 5.06 -10.71
CA GLY A 277 -14.86 3.70 -10.77
C GLY A 277 -14.30 2.83 -11.89
N THR A 278 -13.13 3.18 -12.42
CA THR A 278 -12.49 2.43 -13.51
C THR A 278 -10.99 2.64 -13.55
N PHE A 279 -10.30 1.72 -14.20
CA PHE A 279 -8.94 1.91 -14.66
C PHE A 279 -8.77 1.24 -16.02
N GLN A 280 -7.82 1.74 -16.82
CA GLN A 280 -7.55 1.18 -18.14
C GLN A 280 -6.27 0.36 -18.13
N VAL A 281 -6.31 -0.83 -18.74
CA VAL A 281 -5.17 -1.71 -18.95
C VAL A 281 -4.88 -1.90 -20.44
N GLY A 282 -3.59 -1.98 -20.76
CA GLY A 282 -3.09 -2.26 -22.08
C GLY A 282 -2.89 -3.76 -22.31
N SER A 283 -2.25 -4.06 -23.44
CA SER A 283 -2.03 -5.43 -23.92
C SER A 283 -0.91 -6.20 -23.21
N ASN A 284 -0.18 -5.58 -22.28
CA ASN A 284 0.92 -6.26 -21.59
C ASN A 284 0.40 -7.43 -20.72
N VAL A 285 1.05 -8.59 -20.87
CA VAL A 285 0.67 -9.83 -20.14
C VAL A 285 0.73 -9.68 -18.62
N THR A 286 1.54 -8.78 -18.07
CA THR A 286 1.59 -8.53 -16.62
C THR A 286 0.27 -7.99 -16.08
N VAL A 287 -0.57 -7.34 -16.90
CA VAL A 287 -1.86 -6.78 -16.45
C VAL A 287 -3.06 -7.26 -17.25
N ASN A 288 -2.87 -7.90 -18.41
CA ASN A 288 -3.99 -8.31 -19.27
C ASN A 288 -3.70 -9.62 -20.03
N GLN A 289 -3.03 -10.59 -19.41
CA GLN A 289 -2.80 -11.90 -20.03
C GLN A 289 -4.13 -12.57 -20.39
N ASN A 290 -4.25 -13.01 -21.64
CA ASN A 290 -5.45 -13.66 -22.15
C ASN A 290 -5.83 -14.90 -21.31
N LEU A 291 -7.10 -14.96 -20.87
CA LEU A 291 -7.69 -16.00 -20.04
C LEU A 291 -7.16 -16.12 -18.60
N ALA A 292 -6.19 -15.29 -18.20
CA ALA A 292 -5.72 -15.25 -16.82
C ALA A 292 -6.70 -14.47 -15.93
N THR A 293 -6.88 -14.91 -14.69
CA THR A 293 -7.50 -14.08 -13.65
C THR A 293 -6.45 -13.12 -13.14
N ILE A 294 -6.71 -11.83 -13.28
CA ILE A 294 -5.85 -10.74 -12.80
C ILE A 294 -6.54 -10.10 -11.60
N TYR A 295 -5.78 -9.81 -10.56
CA TYR A 295 -6.25 -9.20 -9.32
C TYR A 295 -5.83 -7.74 -9.24
N TYR A 296 -6.59 -6.94 -8.52
CA TYR A 296 -6.21 -5.57 -8.23
C TYR A 296 -6.58 -5.16 -6.81
N VAL A 297 -5.83 -4.18 -6.30
CA VAL A 297 -6.13 -3.44 -5.07
C VAL A 297 -6.08 -1.95 -5.39
N ALA A 298 -7.16 -1.25 -5.10
CA ALA A 298 -7.28 0.18 -5.31
C ALA A 298 -7.50 0.88 -3.97
N PHE A 299 -6.84 2.02 -3.78
CA PHE A 299 -7.01 2.87 -2.61
C PHE A 299 -7.39 4.29 -3.01
N ARG A 300 -8.17 4.96 -2.15
CA ARG A 300 -8.38 6.41 -2.19
C ARG A 300 -8.06 7.03 -0.84
N ASN A 301 -7.77 8.33 -0.84
CA ASN A 301 -7.76 9.09 0.39
C ASN A 301 -9.17 9.15 1.00
N TYR A 302 -9.27 8.91 2.29
CA TYR A 302 -10.49 9.07 3.05
C TYR A 302 -10.23 9.81 4.36
N VAL A 303 -10.83 10.99 4.48
CA VAL A 303 -10.85 11.75 5.72
C VAL A 303 -12.29 11.79 6.20
N THR A 304 -12.56 11.27 7.40
CA THR A 304 -13.88 11.45 8.02
C THR A 304 -14.15 12.96 8.11
N PRO A 305 -15.28 13.46 7.58
CA PRO A 305 -15.60 14.88 7.69
C PRO A 305 -15.67 15.26 9.18
N THR A 306 -14.73 16.09 9.66
CA THR A 306 -14.94 16.80 10.92
C THR A 306 -16.02 17.86 10.70
N ALA A 307 -16.81 18.19 11.72
CA ALA A 307 -17.82 19.26 11.65
C ALA A 307 -17.25 20.63 11.20
N SER A 308 -15.93 20.78 11.18
CA SER A 308 -15.17 21.97 10.77
C SER A 308 -14.63 21.93 9.33
N ASN A 309 -14.69 20.79 8.62
CA ASN A 309 -14.15 20.65 7.26
C ASN A 309 -15.23 20.65 6.16
N THR A 310 -16.43 21.18 6.46
CA THR A 310 -17.39 21.49 5.41
C THR A 310 -16.88 22.67 4.58
N LYS A 311 -16.16 22.37 3.50
CA LYS A 311 -16.12 23.27 2.35
C LYS A 311 -17.58 23.51 1.93
N PRO A 312 -18.02 24.75 1.66
CA PRO A 312 -19.43 25.01 1.35
C PRO A 312 -19.83 24.23 0.10
N GLY A 313 -20.70 23.22 0.24
CA GLY A 313 -21.31 22.53 -0.90
C GLY A 313 -21.35 21.00 -0.87
N TYR A 314 -20.63 20.31 0.02
CA TYR A 314 -20.72 18.85 0.10
C TYR A 314 -21.68 18.41 1.23
N GLN A 315 -22.94 18.14 0.88
CA GLN A 315 -23.89 17.50 1.81
C GLN A 315 -23.64 16.00 1.82
N GLY A 316 -22.74 15.56 2.69
CA GLY A 316 -22.59 14.14 3.02
C GLY A 316 -23.86 13.65 3.72
N TYR A 317 -24.50 12.64 3.13
CA TYR A 317 -25.62 11.94 3.76
C TYR A 317 -25.14 11.24 5.03
N ASP A 318 -25.50 11.82 6.17
CA ASP A 318 -25.35 11.20 7.48
C ASP A 318 -26.22 9.93 7.53
N ARG A 319 -25.59 8.75 7.59
CA ARG A 319 -26.26 7.44 7.57
C ARG A 319 -26.98 7.10 8.89
N TRP A 320 -27.30 8.09 9.73
CA TRP A 320 -27.97 7.92 11.02
C TRP A 320 -29.40 8.48 11.13
N GLN A 321 -30.03 8.96 10.06
CA GLN A 321 -31.40 9.51 10.12
C GLN A 321 -32.56 8.59 9.65
N ARG A 322 -32.36 7.27 9.48
CA ARG A 322 -33.49 6.36 9.18
C ARG A 322 -34.04 5.62 10.40
N PHE A 323 -34.42 6.34 11.45
CA PHE A 323 -35.39 5.83 12.44
C PHE A 323 -36.17 6.98 13.10
N LYS A 324 -37.00 7.70 12.33
CA LYS A 324 -38.22 8.35 12.83
C LYS A 324 -39.29 8.32 11.73
N THR A 325 -40.52 7.97 12.11
CA THR A 325 -41.76 7.79 11.31
C THR A 325 -41.71 6.60 10.35
N TYR A 326 -42.52 5.55 10.50
CA TYR A 326 -43.94 5.46 10.90
C TYR A 326 -44.20 4.53 12.09
#